data_AF-A0AA40LDZ7-F1
#
_entry.id   AF-A0AA40LDZ7-F1
#
_cell.length_a   1.000
_cell.length_b   1.000
_cell.length_c   1.000
_cell.angle_alpha   90.00
_cell.angle_beta   90.00
_cell.angle_gamma   90.00
#
_symmetry.space_group_name_H-M   'P 1'
#
loop_
_entity.id
_entity.type
_entity.pdbx_description
1 polymer ?
#
loop_
_entity_poly.entity_id
_entity_poly.type
_entity_poly.pdbx_seq_one_letter_code
_entity_poly.pdbx_strand_id
1 'polypeptide(L)'
;MADAAPPPSKRKREVAAAGEEAPGTEDQEAKAAGVGNGTPAPVHLPFSGFRVQKVLRESARDKILFLHGKVNEASGDGEDAIVILEKTPFQVDQVAQLLTGSPELQLQFSNDIYSTYHLFPPRQLSDVKTTVVYPATEKHLQKYLRQDLHLVRETGRDYKNVTLPHLESQSLSIQWVYNILDKKAEADRIVFENPDPSDGFVLIPDLKWNQQQLDDLYLIAICHRRGIRSLRDLTAEHLPLLRNILREGQEAILQRYQVKGDRLRVYLHYLPSYYHLHVHFTALGFEAPGSGVERAHLLAEVIENLERDPEHYQQRTLTFALRADDPLLRLLQEAQKS
;
A
#
# COMPACT_ATOMS: atom_id res chain seq x y z
N MET A 1 -20.84 49.20 -2.39
CA MET A 1 -20.37 50.44 -1.74
C MET A 1 -21.60 51.16 -1.20
N ALA A 2 -21.61 51.81 -0.04
CA ALA A 2 -20.83 51.62 1.18
C ALA A 2 -21.59 52.35 2.32
N ASP A 3 -21.82 51.68 3.45
CA ASP A 3 -22.45 52.16 4.68
C ASP A 3 -21.83 51.33 5.82
N ALA A 4 -21.65 51.77 7.07
CA ALA A 4 -21.59 53.11 7.66
C ALA A 4 -20.79 52.99 8.99
N ALA A 5 -20.40 54.11 9.62
CA ALA A 5 -19.66 54.12 10.90
C ALA A 5 -20.58 54.54 12.10
N PRO A 6 -20.08 54.75 13.36
CA PRO A 6 -20.26 53.85 14.54
C PRO A 6 -20.97 54.61 15.73
N PRO A 7 -20.66 54.51 17.05
CA PRO A 7 -20.22 53.41 17.96
C PRO A 7 -21.22 53.02 19.14
N PRO A 8 -21.17 53.51 20.42
CA PRO A 8 -20.28 53.12 21.54
C PRO A 8 -20.92 52.64 22.90
N SER A 9 -20.47 51.50 23.46
CA SER A 9 -20.16 51.20 24.91
C SER A 9 -21.14 51.51 26.11
N LYS A 10 -21.27 50.59 27.10
CA LYS A 10 -20.83 50.73 28.55
C LYS A 10 -21.56 49.87 29.61
N ARG A 11 -20.76 49.22 30.50
CA ARG A 11 -20.97 48.92 31.96
C ARG A 11 -22.18 48.03 32.34
N LYS A 12 -22.30 47.40 33.53
CA LYS A 12 -21.74 47.63 34.90
C LYS A 12 -21.71 46.31 35.74
N ARG A 13 -21.04 46.34 36.92
CA ARG A 13 -20.92 45.29 37.96
C ARG A 13 -22.09 45.34 38.97
N GLU A 14 -22.37 44.22 39.67
CA GLU A 14 -22.70 44.23 41.12
C GLU A 14 -22.47 42.86 41.81
N VAL A 15 -22.36 42.84 43.15
CA VAL A 15 -21.95 41.71 44.01
C VAL A 15 -22.63 41.82 45.39
N ALA A 16 -23.05 40.69 45.98
CA ALA A 16 -23.31 40.50 47.42
C ALA A 16 -23.13 38.98 47.72
N ALA A 17 -22.17 38.54 48.53
CA ALA A 17 -22.12 38.55 50.01
C ALA A 17 -23.07 37.51 50.65
N ALA A 18 -22.74 36.75 51.70
CA ALA A 18 -21.53 36.27 52.38
C ALA A 18 -22.03 35.66 53.71
N GLY A 19 -21.45 34.57 54.19
CA GLY A 19 -21.80 33.97 55.48
C GLY A 19 -20.77 32.93 55.93
N GLU A 20 -20.21 33.14 57.12
CA GLU A 20 -19.24 32.28 57.82
C GLU A 20 -19.97 31.06 58.45
N GLU A 21 -19.37 29.98 58.98
CA GLU A 21 -17.97 29.66 59.38
C GLU A 21 -17.74 28.11 59.31
N ALA A 22 -16.55 27.60 59.69
CA ALA A 22 -16.01 26.26 59.34
C ALA A 22 -16.18 25.17 60.46
N PRO A 23 -15.46 24.01 60.46
CA PRO A 23 -14.94 23.10 59.41
C PRO A 23 -15.35 21.61 59.60
N GLY A 24 -15.04 20.72 58.63
CA GLY A 24 -15.23 19.26 58.80
C GLY A 24 -14.54 18.35 57.76
N THR A 25 -13.34 17.87 58.12
CA THR A 25 -12.65 16.60 57.73
C THR A 25 -12.80 15.96 56.33
N GLU A 26 -11.62 15.72 55.72
CA GLU A 26 -11.24 14.48 54.99
C GLU A 26 -11.97 14.13 53.68
N ASP A 27 -11.39 14.52 52.53
CA ASP A 27 -10.50 13.63 51.76
C ASP A 27 -9.98 14.29 50.46
N GLN A 28 -8.66 14.41 50.33
CA GLN A 28 -7.97 14.72 49.07
C GLN A 28 -6.82 13.73 48.86
N GLU A 29 -6.95 12.79 47.91
CA GLU A 29 -5.83 12.39 47.05
C GLU A 29 -6.29 11.59 45.81
N ALA A 30 -7.06 12.22 44.92
CA ALA A 30 -7.19 11.75 43.54
C ALA A 30 -5.94 12.13 42.73
N LYS A 31 -4.82 11.44 42.99
CA LYS A 31 -3.57 11.67 42.24
C LYS A 31 -3.71 11.23 40.79
N ALA A 32 -3.75 12.21 39.88
CA ALA A 32 -3.55 11.99 38.47
C ALA A 32 -2.18 11.32 38.25
N ALA A 33 -2.19 10.07 37.77
CA ALA A 33 -0.99 9.42 37.26
C ALA A 33 -0.60 10.07 35.93
N GLY A 34 0.21 11.12 36.00
CA GLY A 34 0.72 11.81 34.81
C GLY A 34 1.49 10.82 33.92
N VAL A 35 1.24 10.91 32.61
CA VAL A 35 2.02 10.17 31.60
C VAL A 35 3.43 10.76 31.59
N GLY A 36 4.30 10.20 32.42
CA GLY A 36 5.72 10.54 32.42
C GLY A 36 6.36 10.06 31.12
N ASN A 37 7.02 10.98 30.41
CA ASN A 37 7.97 10.65 29.34
C ASN A 37 9.20 9.94 29.95
N GLY A 38 9.03 8.69 30.34
CA GLY A 38 10.11 7.77 30.67
C GLY A 38 10.60 7.08 29.40
N THR A 39 11.92 7.06 29.19
CA THR A 39 12.55 6.19 28.19
C THR A 39 12.11 4.75 28.47
N PRO A 40 11.49 4.02 27.51
CA PRO A 40 10.95 2.69 27.78
C PRO A 40 12.05 1.75 28.24
N ALA A 41 11.81 1.04 29.35
CA ALA A 41 12.72 0.04 29.87
C ALA A 41 12.98 -1.06 28.82
N PRO A 42 14.18 -1.66 28.77
CA PRO A 42 14.47 -2.74 27.83
C PRO A 42 13.54 -3.92 28.09
N VAL A 43 12.74 -4.26 27.08
CA VAL A 43 11.82 -5.41 27.09
C VAL A 43 12.44 -6.60 26.37
N HIS A 44 12.01 -7.80 26.74
CA HIS A 44 12.41 -9.05 26.09
C HIS A 44 11.38 -9.47 25.02
N LEU A 45 11.78 -10.41 24.15
CA LEU A 45 10.86 -11.09 23.25
C LEU A 45 9.81 -11.89 24.06
N PRO A 46 8.60 -12.13 23.53
CA PRO A 46 7.52 -12.83 24.25
C PRO A 46 7.73 -14.35 24.38
N PHE A 47 8.96 -14.84 24.22
CA PHE A 47 9.35 -16.25 24.24
C PHE A 47 10.83 -16.41 24.62
N SER A 48 11.22 -17.62 25.01
CA SER A 48 12.58 -17.98 25.39
C SER A 48 13.32 -18.71 24.27
N GLY A 49 14.46 -18.15 23.85
CA GLY A 49 15.27 -18.67 22.75
C GLY A 49 14.64 -18.46 21.37
N PHE A 50 15.45 -18.56 20.31
CA PHE A 50 14.98 -18.49 18.92
C PHE A 50 15.91 -19.29 18.01
N ARG A 51 15.48 -20.48 17.59
CA ARG A 51 16.20 -21.33 16.63
C ARG A 51 15.60 -21.13 15.24
N VAL A 52 16.32 -20.47 14.34
CA VAL A 52 15.89 -20.27 12.95
C VAL A 52 15.65 -21.63 12.29
N GLN A 53 14.43 -21.85 11.79
CA GLN A 53 14.08 -23.00 10.98
C GLN A 53 14.18 -22.67 9.49
N LYS A 54 13.66 -21.50 9.09
CA LYS A 54 13.60 -21.11 7.68
C LYS A 54 13.56 -19.59 7.51
N VAL A 55 14.30 -19.08 6.52
CA VAL A 55 14.03 -17.76 5.95
C VAL A 55 12.75 -17.88 5.14
N LEU A 56 11.66 -17.28 5.62
CA LEU A 56 10.39 -17.29 4.91
C LEU A 56 10.50 -16.40 3.66
N ARG A 57 10.95 -15.17 3.82
CA ARG A 57 11.13 -14.19 2.74
C ARG A 57 12.25 -13.21 3.10
N GLU A 58 12.94 -12.71 2.08
CA GLU A 58 13.85 -11.57 2.21
C GLU A 58 13.72 -10.66 0.98
N SER A 59 14.13 -9.40 1.13
CA SER A 59 14.30 -8.47 0.02
C SER A 59 15.54 -7.62 0.24
N ALA A 60 16.58 -7.88 -0.55
CA ALA A 60 17.81 -7.09 -0.56
C ALA A 60 17.57 -5.65 -1.07
N ARG A 61 16.47 -5.39 -1.79
CA ARG A 61 16.05 -4.02 -2.16
C ARG A 61 15.40 -3.32 -0.97
N ASP A 62 14.37 -3.94 -0.38
CA ASP A 62 13.53 -3.31 0.65
C ASP A 62 14.15 -3.41 2.07
N LYS A 63 15.32 -4.07 2.19
CA LYS A 63 16.11 -4.25 3.43
C LYS A 63 15.33 -4.94 4.56
N ILE A 64 14.50 -5.92 4.18
CA ILE A 64 13.60 -6.66 5.07
C ILE A 64 13.83 -8.17 5.01
N LEU A 65 13.68 -8.83 6.15
CA LEU A 65 13.88 -10.27 6.36
C LEU A 65 12.75 -10.83 7.23
N PHE A 66 12.19 -11.97 6.85
CA PHE A 66 11.11 -12.70 7.54
C PHE A 66 11.64 -14.07 7.93
N LEU A 67 11.77 -14.33 9.23
CA LEU A 67 12.32 -15.57 9.79
C LEU A 67 11.23 -16.38 10.47
N HIS A 68 11.13 -17.67 10.15
CA HIS A 68 10.45 -18.66 10.97
C HIS A 68 11.48 -19.28 11.92
N GLY A 69 11.16 -19.30 13.22
CA GLY A 69 11.96 -19.99 14.22
C GLY A 69 11.11 -20.80 15.19
N LYS A 70 11.75 -21.80 15.80
CA LYS A 70 11.24 -22.50 16.99
C LYS A 70 11.69 -21.79 18.26
N VAL A 71 10.79 -21.73 19.23
CA VAL A 71 10.96 -21.03 20.51
C VAL A 71 10.46 -21.91 21.66
N ASN A 72 10.85 -21.60 22.90
CA ASN A 72 10.46 -22.35 24.10
C ASN A 72 10.86 -23.85 24.09
N GLU A 73 11.87 -24.23 23.31
CA GLU A 73 12.33 -25.63 23.14
C GLU A 73 12.90 -26.25 24.44
N ALA A 74 13.21 -25.44 25.45
CA ALA A 74 13.57 -25.90 26.78
C ALA A 74 12.36 -26.44 27.60
N SER A 75 11.13 -26.24 27.11
CA SER A 75 9.87 -26.57 27.80
C SER A 75 9.03 -27.64 27.09
N GLY A 76 9.48 -28.17 25.95
CA GLY A 76 8.76 -29.18 25.17
C GLY A 76 9.13 -29.14 23.68
N ASP A 77 8.22 -29.60 22.81
CA ASP A 77 8.43 -29.76 21.35
C ASP A 77 8.69 -28.46 20.56
N GLY A 78 8.65 -27.31 21.22
CA GLY A 78 8.93 -26.00 20.64
C GLY A 78 7.76 -25.40 19.87
N GLU A 79 7.43 -24.15 20.18
CA GLU A 79 6.39 -23.39 19.51
C GLU A 79 6.95 -22.63 18.31
N ASP A 80 6.09 -22.28 17.35
CA ASP A 80 6.47 -21.53 16.17
C ASP A 80 6.33 -20.02 16.39
N ALA A 81 7.34 -19.26 15.97
CA ALA A 81 7.32 -17.81 15.94
C ALA A 81 7.82 -17.28 14.58
N ILE A 82 7.30 -16.13 14.17
CA ILE A 82 7.83 -15.37 13.03
C ILE A 82 8.41 -14.06 13.54
N VAL A 83 9.66 -13.79 13.18
CA VAL A 83 10.35 -12.52 13.47
C VAL A 83 10.64 -11.84 12.14
N ILE A 84 10.16 -10.61 12.00
CA ILE A 84 10.35 -9.77 10.81
C ILE A 84 11.27 -8.62 11.19
N LEU A 85 12.37 -8.46 10.46
CA LEU A 85 13.40 -7.45 10.69
C LEU A 85 13.47 -6.55 9.45
N GLU A 86 13.27 -5.26 9.63
CA GLU A 86 13.25 -4.26 8.56
C GLU A 86 14.16 -3.08 8.93
N LYS A 87 15.07 -2.68 8.04
CA LYS A 87 15.86 -1.45 8.26
C LYS A 87 14.95 -0.23 8.19
N THR A 88 15.19 0.74 9.06
CA THR A 88 14.45 2.01 9.09
C THR A 88 14.91 2.96 7.98
N PRO A 89 14.02 3.83 7.48
CA PRO A 89 14.41 4.95 6.61
C PRO A 89 15.30 5.96 7.37
N PHE A 90 16.23 6.58 6.65
CA PHE A 90 17.08 7.64 7.22
C PHE A 90 16.27 8.90 7.58
N GLN A 91 16.60 9.51 8.71
CA GLN A 91 16.17 10.87 9.05
C GLN A 91 17.23 11.87 8.59
N VAL A 92 16.84 12.81 7.72
CA VAL A 92 17.78 13.72 7.02
C VAL A 92 18.65 14.51 8.01
N ASP A 93 18.05 15.10 9.04
CA ASP A 93 18.77 15.93 10.01
C ASP A 93 19.82 15.14 10.80
N GLN A 94 19.51 13.89 11.18
CA GLN A 94 20.43 13.01 11.90
C GLN A 94 21.61 12.59 11.02
N VAL A 95 21.36 12.29 9.73
CA VAL A 95 22.41 11.95 8.77
C VAL A 95 23.29 13.17 8.47
N ALA A 96 22.70 14.35 8.29
CA ALA A 96 23.44 15.59 8.10
C ALA A 96 24.36 15.88 9.30
N GLN A 97 23.85 15.77 10.53
CA GLN A 97 24.64 15.94 11.75
C GLN A 97 25.81 14.94 11.81
N LEU A 98 25.58 13.66 11.52
CA LEU A 98 26.62 12.63 11.50
C LEU A 98 27.74 12.95 10.49
N LEU A 99 27.37 13.39 9.28
CA LEU A 99 28.32 13.71 8.20
C LEU A 99 29.13 15.00 8.45
N THR A 100 28.63 15.92 9.28
CA THR A 100 29.40 17.10 9.73
C THR A 100 30.41 16.79 10.85
N GLY A 101 30.31 15.62 11.48
CA GLY A 101 31.25 15.16 12.51
C GLY A 101 32.40 14.34 11.94
N SER A 102 32.91 13.41 12.76
CA SER A 102 33.92 12.42 12.38
C SER A 102 33.30 11.03 12.40
N PRO A 103 32.56 10.61 11.36
CA PRO A 103 31.93 9.29 11.30
C PRO A 103 32.97 8.16 11.24
N GLU A 104 32.65 7.01 11.84
CA GLU A 104 33.46 5.79 11.71
C GLU A 104 33.26 5.18 10.32
N LEU A 105 34.31 5.25 9.49
CA LEU A 105 34.30 4.86 8.09
C LEU A 105 35.42 3.86 7.78
N GLN A 106 35.08 2.79 7.06
CA GLN A 106 36.04 1.90 6.43
C GLN A 106 35.89 1.99 4.90
N LEU A 107 36.95 2.41 4.21
CA LEU A 107 36.95 2.52 2.75
C LEU A 107 36.79 1.13 2.11
N GLN A 108 35.82 1.00 1.19
CA GLN A 108 35.58 -0.21 0.40
C GLN A 108 36.19 -0.08 -1.00
N PHE A 109 36.03 1.08 -1.64
CA PHE A 109 36.48 1.34 -3.01
C PHE A 109 36.71 2.84 -3.22
N SER A 110 37.69 3.22 -4.06
CA SER A 110 37.92 4.60 -4.48
C SER A 110 38.42 4.63 -5.94
N ASN A 111 37.88 5.53 -6.75
CA ASN A 111 38.32 5.80 -8.12
C ASN A 111 37.98 7.25 -8.50
N ASP A 112 39.01 8.05 -8.77
CA ASP A 112 38.90 9.49 -9.03
C ASP A 112 38.04 10.19 -7.95
N ILE A 113 36.92 10.83 -8.33
CA ILE A 113 36.00 11.52 -7.40
C ILE A 113 35.00 10.61 -6.69
N TYR A 114 34.95 9.31 -7.02
CA TYR A 114 33.99 8.36 -6.46
C TYR A 114 34.64 7.48 -5.39
N SER A 115 34.03 7.43 -4.20
CA SER A 115 34.45 6.55 -3.11
C SER A 115 33.25 5.96 -2.38
N THR A 116 33.39 4.70 -1.97
CA THR A 116 32.37 3.93 -1.26
C THR A 116 32.96 3.46 0.07
N TYR A 117 32.19 3.64 1.15
CA TYR A 117 32.60 3.31 2.51
C TYR A 117 31.56 2.42 3.19
N HIS A 118 32.03 1.54 4.08
CA HIS A 118 31.21 1.02 5.16
C HIS A 118 31.17 2.06 6.27
N LEU A 119 29.98 2.60 6.54
CA LEU A 119 29.70 3.50 7.66
C LEU A 119 29.18 2.70 8.85
N PHE A 120 29.73 2.96 10.04
CA PHE A 120 29.25 2.42 11.31
C PHE A 120 28.55 3.55 12.08
N PRO A 121 27.23 3.73 11.90
CA PRO A 121 26.51 4.86 12.48
C PRO A 121 26.27 4.66 13.98
N PRO A 122 26.02 5.75 14.74
CA PRO A 122 25.66 5.66 16.15
C PRO A 122 24.30 4.94 16.34
N ARG A 123 24.01 4.53 17.58
CA ARG A 123 22.84 3.71 17.94
C ARG A 123 21.51 4.28 17.43
N GLN A 124 21.36 5.60 17.40
CA GLN A 124 20.15 6.32 16.98
C GLN A 124 19.79 6.08 15.50
N LEU A 125 20.79 5.79 14.66
CA LEU A 125 20.66 5.52 13.22
C LEU A 125 20.84 4.03 12.88
N SER A 126 20.86 3.17 13.90
CA SER A 126 21.10 1.73 13.79
C SER A 126 19.88 0.89 14.18
N ASP A 127 18.70 1.51 14.29
CA ASP A 127 17.50 0.79 14.69
C ASP A 127 16.98 -0.16 13.59
N VAL A 128 16.35 -1.24 14.04
CA VAL A 128 15.77 -2.27 13.17
C VAL A 128 14.36 -2.50 13.66
N LYS A 129 13.39 -2.13 12.83
CA LYS A 129 11.97 -2.37 13.09
C LYS A 129 11.76 -3.88 13.17
N THR A 130 11.42 -4.35 14.37
CA THR A 130 11.27 -5.76 14.69
C THR A 130 9.81 -6.06 14.98
N THR A 131 9.18 -6.89 14.16
CA THR A 131 7.80 -7.35 14.35
C THR A 131 7.79 -8.83 14.70
N VAL A 132 7.02 -9.21 15.72
CA VAL A 132 6.92 -10.59 16.21
C VAL A 132 5.51 -11.11 16.03
N VAL A 133 5.36 -12.30 15.46
CA VAL A 133 4.10 -13.07 15.44
C VAL A 133 4.34 -14.35 16.24
N TYR A 134 3.74 -14.44 17.42
CA TYR A 134 3.85 -15.58 18.32
C TYR A 134 2.55 -15.74 19.14
N PRO A 135 1.98 -16.95 19.27
CA PRO A 135 2.33 -18.15 18.50
C PRO A 135 1.97 -17.99 17.00
N ALA A 136 2.89 -18.41 16.13
CA ALA A 136 2.65 -18.45 14.70
C ALA A 136 1.80 -19.69 14.34
N THR A 137 0.92 -19.54 13.34
CA THR A 137 0.12 -20.64 12.81
C THR A 137 0.60 -20.98 11.41
N GLU A 138 0.23 -22.15 10.89
CA GLU A 138 0.52 -22.51 9.48
C GLU A 138 0.05 -21.43 8.49
N LYS A 139 -1.10 -20.79 8.75
CA LYS A 139 -1.59 -19.66 7.94
C LYS A 139 -0.65 -18.45 7.98
N HIS A 140 -0.01 -18.19 9.12
CA HIS A 140 1.01 -17.14 9.23
C HIS A 140 2.30 -17.51 8.48
N LEU A 141 2.73 -18.77 8.55
CA LEU A 141 3.90 -19.26 7.82
C LEU A 141 3.70 -19.15 6.31
N GLN A 142 2.58 -19.67 5.78
CA GLN A 142 2.24 -19.60 4.36
C GLN A 142 2.04 -18.16 3.85
N LYS A 143 1.54 -17.24 4.70
CA LYS A 143 1.40 -15.81 4.34
C LYS A 143 2.75 -15.13 4.08
N TYR A 144 3.77 -15.44 4.87
CA TYR A 144 5.08 -14.77 4.78
C TYR A 144 6.13 -15.55 4.00
N LEU A 145 5.85 -16.82 3.67
CA LEU A 145 6.70 -17.63 2.80
C LEU A 145 6.82 -16.98 1.41
N ARG A 146 8.07 -16.89 0.93
CA ARG A 146 8.40 -16.40 -0.40
C ARG A 146 7.78 -17.34 -1.42
N GLN A 147 6.83 -16.77 -2.15
CA GLN A 147 6.20 -17.39 -3.29
C GLN A 147 7.13 -17.20 -4.48
N ASP A 148 7.73 -18.29 -4.97
CA ASP A 148 8.55 -18.24 -6.18
C ASP A 148 7.65 -17.93 -7.38
N LEU A 149 8.11 -16.99 -8.21
CA LEU A 149 7.35 -16.46 -9.34
C LEU A 149 7.92 -16.97 -10.66
N HIS A 150 7.03 -17.48 -11.50
CA HIS A 150 7.32 -17.89 -12.87
C HIS A 150 6.67 -16.92 -13.86
N LEU A 151 7.46 -16.52 -14.84
CA LEU A 151 7.05 -15.57 -15.87
C LEU A 151 6.39 -16.34 -17.02
N VAL A 152 5.15 -15.97 -17.35
CA VAL A 152 4.28 -16.64 -18.33
C VAL A 152 3.97 -15.69 -19.48
N ARG A 153 3.95 -16.22 -20.70
CA ARG A 153 3.59 -15.48 -21.93
C ARG A 153 2.33 -16.10 -22.50
N GLU A 154 1.17 -15.55 -22.14
CA GLU A 154 -0.15 -16.06 -22.49
C GLU A 154 -0.63 -15.48 -23.84
N THR A 155 -0.84 -16.33 -24.84
CA THR A 155 -1.43 -15.92 -26.12
C THR A 155 -2.93 -15.61 -25.97
N GLY A 156 -3.52 -14.91 -26.94
CA GLY A 156 -4.98 -14.73 -26.98
C GLY A 156 -5.76 -16.06 -27.05
N ARG A 157 -5.15 -17.13 -27.57
CA ARG A 157 -5.71 -18.49 -27.58
C ARG A 157 -5.63 -19.14 -26.20
N ASP A 158 -4.50 -19.01 -25.51
CA ASP A 158 -4.31 -19.55 -24.15
C ASP A 158 -5.28 -18.89 -23.17
N TYR A 159 -5.49 -17.57 -23.28
CA TYR A 159 -6.50 -16.87 -22.50
C TYR A 159 -7.89 -17.49 -22.70
N LYS A 160 -8.36 -17.59 -23.96
CA LYS A 160 -9.71 -18.09 -24.27
C LYS A 160 -9.93 -19.56 -23.88
N ASN A 161 -8.90 -20.39 -23.99
CA ASN A 161 -9.02 -21.85 -23.86
C ASN A 161 -8.59 -22.38 -22.48
N VAL A 162 -7.80 -21.63 -21.72
CA VAL A 162 -7.19 -22.09 -20.45
C VAL A 162 -7.53 -21.13 -19.32
N THR A 163 -7.09 -19.87 -19.42
CA THR A 163 -7.24 -18.89 -18.33
C THR A 163 -8.70 -18.56 -18.08
N LEU A 164 -9.47 -18.22 -19.12
CA LEU A 164 -10.87 -17.83 -18.99
C LEU A 164 -11.74 -18.94 -18.37
N PRO A 165 -11.71 -20.21 -18.86
CA PRO A 165 -12.41 -21.30 -18.19
C PRO A 165 -11.95 -21.55 -16.75
N HIS A 166 -10.65 -21.39 -16.46
CA HIS A 166 -10.13 -21.50 -15.10
C HIS A 166 -10.68 -20.40 -14.19
N LEU A 167 -10.71 -19.15 -14.66
CA LEU A 167 -11.28 -18.02 -13.91
C LEU A 167 -12.78 -18.19 -13.66
N GLU A 168 -13.54 -18.65 -14.67
CA GLU A 168 -14.99 -18.89 -14.53
C GLU A 168 -15.30 -20.07 -13.58
N SER A 169 -14.36 -21.03 -13.44
CA SER A 169 -14.43 -22.07 -12.40
C SER A 169 -14.17 -21.56 -10.98
N GLN A 170 -13.45 -20.43 -10.82
CA GLN A 170 -13.18 -19.82 -9.53
C GLN A 170 -14.28 -18.81 -9.17
N SER A 171 -15.15 -19.19 -8.22
CA SER A 171 -16.23 -18.34 -7.69
C SER A 171 -15.70 -17.22 -6.78
N LEU A 172 -14.91 -16.29 -7.34
CA LEU A 172 -14.32 -15.15 -6.62
C LEU A 172 -15.33 -14.01 -6.46
N SER A 173 -15.73 -13.74 -5.22
CA SER A 173 -16.67 -12.65 -4.93
C SER A 173 -16.01 -11.27 -5.05
N ILE A 174 -16.58 -10.43 -5.92
CA ILE A 174 -16.26 -8.99 -6.06
C ILE A 174 -17.32 -8.10 -5.40
N GLN A 175 -18.12 -8.63 -4.47
CA GLN A 175 -19.24 -7.91 -3.84
C GLN A 175 -18.81 -6.61 -3.14
N TRP A 176 -17.57 -6.52 -2.64
CA TRP A 176 -17.04 -5.29 -2.05
C TRP A 176 -16.93 -4.14 -3.08
N VAL A 177 -16.53 -4.44 -4.32
CA VAL A 177 -16.52 -3.50 -5.45
C VAL A 177 -17.94 -2.99 -5.72
N TYR A 178 -18.91 -3.89 -5.68
CA TYR A 178 -20.31 -3.57 -5.89
C TYR A 178 -20.87 -2.72 -4.76
N ASN A 179 -20.46 -2.95 -3.51
CA ASN A 179 -20.86 -2.11 -2.38
C ASN A 179 -20.34 -0.67 -2.48
N ILE A 180 -19.14 -0.44 -3.03
CA ILE A 180 -18.61 0.91 -3.29
C ILE A 180 -19.42 1.61 -4.39
N LEU A 181 -19.63 0.93 -5.51
CA LEU A 181 -20.37 1.49 -6.65
C LEU A 181 -21.85 1.76 -6.33
N ASP A 182 -22.46 0.93 -5.47
CA ASP A 182 -23.83 1.06 -4.98
C ASP A 182 -23.97 2.01 -3.76
N LYS A 183 -22.89 2.65 -3.31
CA LYS A 183 -22.82 3.51 -2.10
C LYS A 183 -23.21 2.83 -0.78
N LYS A 184 -23.14 1.50 -0.72
CA LYS A 184 -23.39 0.68 0.47
C LYS A 184 -22.17 0.60 1.41
N ALA A 185 -20.97 0.92 0.92
CA ALA A 185 -19.74 1.00 1.68
C ALA A 185 -18.81 2.08 1.10
N GLU A 186 -17.96 2.68 1.95
CA GLU A 186 -16.91 3.65 1.60
C GLU A 186 -17.35 4.86 0.76
N ALA A 187 -18.64 5.19 0.74
CA ALA A 187 -19.18 6.32 -0.03
C ALA A 187 -18.60 7.68 0.40
N ASP A 188 -18.23 7.80 1.69
CA ASP A 188 -17.56 8.95 2.31
C ASP A 188 -16.08 9.11 1.89
N ARG A 189 -15.46 8.04 1.39
CA ARG A 189 -14.06 8.03 0.92
C ARG A 189 -13.91 8.39 -0.56
N ILE A 190 -15.01 8.53 -1.29
CA ILE A 190 -15.01 8.84 -2.72
C ILE A 190 -14.45 10.26 -2.95
N VAL A 191 -13.42 10.35 -3.78
CA VAL A 191 -12.75 11.62 -4.14
C VAL A 191 -13.39 12.26 -5.37
N PHE A 192 -13.83 11.44 -6.32
CA PHE A 192 -14.51 11.86 -7.54
C PHE A 192 -15.41 10.74 -8.05
N GLU A 193 -16.48 11.10 -8.72
CA GLU A 193 -17.37 10.16 -9.40
C GLU A 193 -17.90 10.77 -10.70
N ASN A 194 -17.73 10.04 -11.79
CA ASN A 194 -18.53 10.21 -12.99
C ASN A 194 -19.63 9.14 -12.95
N PRO A 195 -20.91 9.50 -12.74
CA PRO A 195 -21.98 8.55 -12.43
C PRO A 195 -22.58 7.86 -13.66
N ASP A 196 -22.02 8.04 -14.86
CA ASP A 196 -22.52 7.36 -16.06
C ASP A 196 -22.38 5.83 -15.93
N PRO A 197 -23.45 5.04 -16.20
CA PRO A 197 -23.44 3.60 -15.97
C PRO A 197 -22.54 2.81 -16.94
N SER A 198 -22.13 3.42 -18.06
CA SER A 198 -21.33 2.80 -19.13
C SER A 198 -19.89 3.33 -19.15
N ASP A 199 -19.74 4.66 -19.13
CA ASP A 199 -18.49 5.39 -19.33
C ASP A 199 -18.01 6.12 -18.06
N GLY A 200 -18.71 5.93 -16.94
CA GLY A 200 -18.40 6.51 -15.64
C GLY A 200 -17.61 5.59 -14.71
N PHE A 201 -17.10 6.18 -13.63
CA PHE A 201 -16.27 5.51 -12.63
C PHE A 201 -16.28 6.25 -11.28
N VAL A 202 -15.94 5.52 -10.22
CA VAL A 202 -15.62 6.06 -8.89
C VAL A 202 -14.11 6.10 -8.69
N LEU A 203 -13.57 7.21 -8.21
CA LEU A 203 -12.18 7.36 -7.76
C LEU A 203 -12.11 7.38 -6.23
N ILE A 204 -11.33 6.48 -5.64
CA ILE A 204 -11.24 6.28 -4.18
C ILE A 204 -9.79 6.00 -3.74
N PRO A 205 -9.34 6.47 -2.56
CA PRO A 205 -8.04 6.10 -1.99
C PRO A 205 -7.91 4.59 -1.75
N ASP A 206 -6.79 4.00 -2.17
CA ASP A 206 -6.48 2.58 -1.93
C ASP A 206 -6.32 2.30 -0.42
N LEU A 207 -6.67 1.09 0.02
CA LEU A 207 -6.59 0.68 1.43
C LEU A 207 -5.16 0.72 2.01
N LYS A 208 -4.12 0.73 1.17
CA LYS A 208 -2.71 0.83 1.59
C LYS A 208 -2.28 2.26 1.89
N TRP A 209 -3.01 3.27 1.41
CA TRP A 209 -2.63 4.67 1.58
C TRP A 209 -3.34 5.31 2.78
N ASN A 210 -2.56 5.78 3.74
CA ASN A 210 -3.05 6.40 4.97
C ASN A 210 -3.39 7.90 4.81
N GLN A 211 -3.19 8.46 3.62
CA GLN A 211 -3.44 9.88 3.27
C GLN A 211 -2.68 10.91 4.13
N GLN A 212 -1.60 10.51 4.81
CA GLN A 212 -0.78 11.43 5.62
C GLN A 212 0.26 12.21 4.80
N GLN A 213 0.74 11.62 3.70
CA GLN A 213 1.71 12.22 2.78
C GLN A 213 1.34 11.92 1.32
N LEU A 214 1.93 12.66 0.38
CA LEU A 214 1.67 12.54 -1.05
C LEU A 214 2.71 11.66 -1.77
N ASP A 215 3.84 11.37 -1.12
CA ASP A 215 4.95 10.60 -1.66
C ASP A 215 4.58 9.13 -1.96
N ASP A 216 3.60 8.59 -1.24
CA ASP A 216 2.99 7.26 -1.43
C ASP A 216 1.54 7.34 -1.91
N LEU A 217 1.10 8.47 -2.48
CA LEU A 217 -0.26 8.68 -2.99
C LEU A 217 -0.70 7.49 -3.85
N TYR A 218 -1.86 6.93 -3.51
CA TYR A 218 -2.45 5.77 -4.17
C TYR A 218 -3.99 5.88 -4.18
N LEU A 219 -4.55 6.08 -5.37
CA LEU A 219 -5.99 5.96 -5.62
C LEU A 219 -6.28 4.84 -6.63
N ILE A 220 -7.52 4.34 -6.62
CA ILE A 220 -8.05 3.43 -7.62
C ILE A 220 -9.30 4.04 -8.23
N ALA A 221 -9.38 4.01 -9.56
CA ALA A 221 -10.61 4.22 -10.31
C ALA A 221 -11.29 2.87 -10.60
N ILE A 222 -12.59 2.77 -10.33
CA ILE A 222 -13.41 1.57 -10.53
C ILE A 222 -14.58 1.95 -11.46
N CYS A 223 -14.71 1.32 -12.63
CA CYS A 223 -15.80 1.65 -13.57
C CYS A 223 -17.18 1.23 -13.04
N HIS A 224 -18.24 1.98 -13.36
CA HIS A 224 -19.61 1.56 -13.04
C HIS A 224 -20.05 0.36 -13.87
N ARG A 225 -19.67 0.33 -15.15
CA ARG A 225 -19.98 -0.75 -16.09
C ARG A 225 -19.52 -2.10 -15.54
N ARG A 226 -20.45 -3.04 -15.40
CA ARG A 226 -20.19 -4.41 -14.92
C ARG A 226 -19.67 -5.29 -16.06
N GLY A 227 -19.01 -6.39 -15.71
CA GLY A 227 -18.65 -7.46 -16.66
C GLY A 227 -17.34 -7.28 -17.43
N ILE A 228 -16.66 -6.14 -17.30
CA ILE A 228 -15.29 -5.97 -17.83
C ILE A 228 -14.32 -6.56 -16.78
N ARG A 229 -13.75 -7.74 -17.03
CA ARG A 229 -12.99 -8.48 -16.00
C ARG A 229 -11.53 -8.09 -15.94
N SER A 230 -10.92 -7.78 -17.09
CA SER A 230 -9.50 -7.41 -17.21
C SER A 230 -9.22 -6.73 -18.56
N LEU A 231 -7.94 -6.45 -18.86
CA LEU A 231 -7.50 -5.98 -20.19
C LEU A 231 -8.06 -6.81 -21.34
N ARG A 232 -8.23 -8.13 -21.18
CA ARG A 232 -8.71 -9.05 -22.24
C ARG A 232 -10.13 -8.79 -22.71
N ASP A 233 -10.96 -8.14 -21.91
CA ASP A 233 -12.33 -7.75 -22.29
C ASP A 233 -12.38 -6.32 -22.89
N LEU A 234 -11.27 -5.57 -22.92
CA LEU A 234 -11.23 -4.22 -23.48
C LEU A 234 -11.24 -4.23 -25.01
N THR A 235 -12.03 -3.32 -25.58
CA THR A 235 -12.25 -3.13 -27.02
C THR A 235 -12.38 -1.63 -27.32
N ALA A 236 -12.44 -1.25 -28.59
CA ALA A 236 -12.69 0.14 -28.98
C ALA A 236 -13.98 0.76 -28.39
N GLU A 237 -14.98 -0.06 -28.05
CA GLU A 237 -16.21 0.37 -27.34
C GLU A 237 -15.91 1.04 -25.99
N HIS A 238 -14.83 0.62 -25.33
CA HIS A 238 -14.45 1.07 -23.99
C HIS A 238 -13.55 2.32 -24.01
N LEU A 239 -13.21 2.86 -25.19
CA LEU A 239 -12.38 4.06 -25.30
C LEU A 239 -12.95 5.31 -24.58
N PRO A 240 -14.26 5.59 -24.57
CA PRO A 240 -14.80 6.72 -23.81
C PRO A 240 -14.58 6.56 -22.30
N LEU A 241 -14.98 5.41 -21.71
CA LEU A 241 -14.67 5.03 -20.32
C LEU A 241 -13.19 5.21 -19.96
N LEU A 242 -12.28 4.64 -20.77
CA LEU A 242 -10.84 4.69 -20.50
C LEU A 242 -10.28 6.12 -20.54
N ARG A 243 -10.71 6.94 -21.51
CA ARG A 243 -10.32 8.35 -21.61
C ARG A 243 -10.91 9.20 -20.49
N ASN A 244 -12.14 8.92 -20.06
CA ASN A 244 -12.76 9.58 -18.90
C ASN A 244 -11.97 9.27 -17.63
N ILE A 245 -11.66 7.99 -17.36
CA ILE A 245 -10.83 7.60 -16.21
C ILE A 245 -9.50 8.35 -16.22
N LEU A 246 -8.77 8.38 -17.34
CA LEU A 246 -7.48 9.07 -17.42
C LEU A 246 -7.62 10.58 -17.15
N ARG A 247 -8.46 11.27 -17.93
CA ARG A 247 -8.62 12.72 -17.88
C ARG A 247 -9.19 13.20 -16.55
N GLU A 248 -10.34 12.65 -16.16
CA GLU A 248 -11.09 13.10 -14.98
C GLU A 248 -10.45 12.61 -13.69
N GLY A 249 -9.80 11.44 -13.71
CA GLY A 249 -9.00 10.96 -12.58
C GLY A 249 -7.79 11.85 -12.31
N GLN A 250 -7.06 12.27 -13.36
CA GLN A 250 -5.94 13.21 -13.21
C GLN A 250 -6.42 14.60 -12.76
N GLU A 251 -7.51 15.12 -13.32
CA GLU A 251 -8.08 16.41 -12.92
C GLU A 251 -8.57 16.38 -11.45
N ALA A 252 -9.28 15.32 -11.03
CA ALA A 252 -9.71 15.16 -9.66
C ALA A 252 -8.54 15.12 -8.66
N ILE A 253 -7.43 14.45 -9.02
CA ILE A 253 -6.22 14.39 -8.19
C ILE A 253 -5.53 15.77 -8.12
N LEU A 254 -5.48 16.51 -9.23
CA LEU A 254 -4.98 17.88 -9.27
C LEU A 254 -5.82 18.82 -8.40
N GLN A 255 -7.16 18.78 -8.53
CA GLN A 255 -8.10 19.56 -7.73
C GLN A 255 -7.96 19.24 -6.23
N ARG A 256 -7.94 17.95 -5.86
CA ARG A 256 -8.03 17.50 -4.47
C ARG A 256 -6.70 17.54 -3.70
N TYR A 257 -5.58 17.24 -4.37
CA TYR A 257 -4.25 17.03 -3.76
C TYR A 257 -3.14 17.90 -4.38
N GLN A 258 -3.45 18.71 -5.40
CA GLN A 258 -2.49 19.59 -6.09
C GLN A 258 -1.31 18.83 -6.73
N VAL A 259 -1.48 17.53 -7.00
CA VAL A 259 -0.54 16.69 -7.74
C VAL A 259 -0.88 16.72 -9.22
N LYS A 260 0.04 17.19 -10.04
CA LYS A 260 -0.10 17.25 -11.51
C LYS A 260 -0.02 15.86 -12.15
N GLY A 261 -0.65 15.70 -13.31
CA GLY A 261 -0.69 14.44 -14.05
C GLY A 261 0.68 13.90 -14.51
N ASP A 262 1.68 14.77 -14.72
CA ASP A 262 3.07 14.42 -15.03
C ASP A 262 3.82 13.82 -13.82
N ARG A 263 3.26 13.94 -12.61
CA ARG A 263 3.76 13.32 -11.37
C ARG A 263 2.99 12.06 -10.99
N LEU A 264 2.15 11.51 -11.88
CA LEU A 264 1.36 10.30 -11.63
C LEU A 264 1.76 9.17 -12.59
N ARG A 265 1.83 7.94 -12.06
CA ARG A 265 1.83 6.71 -12.85
C ARG A 265 0.40 6.17 -12.86
N VAL A 266 -0.21 6.08 -14.03
CA VAL A 266 -1.62 5.67 -14.22
C VAL A 266 -1.67 4.37 -15.03
N TYR A 267 -2.11 3.28 -14.42
CA TYR A 267 -1.91 1.93 -14.99
C TYR A 267 -2.93 0.89 -14.52
N LEU A 268 -3.03 -0.23 -15.25
CA LEU A 268 -3.83 -1.40 -14.91
C LEU A 268 -2.92 -2.59 -14.61
N HIS A 269 -3.41 -3.55 -13.82
CA HIS A 269 -2.70 -4.81 -13.58
C HIS A 269 -3.16 -5.92 -14.54
N TYR A 270 -2.21 -6.73 -15.02
CA TYR A 270 -2.45 -8.04 -15.62
C TYR A 270 -1.52 -9.10 -15.03
N LEU A 271 -1.99 -10.16 -14.38
CA LEU A 271 -3.38 -10.37 -13.96
C LEU A 271 -3.82 -9.38 -12.86
N PRO A 272 -5.08 -8.90 -12.87
CA PRO A 272 -5.63 -8.07 -11.81
C PRO A 272 -5.81 -8.89 -10.52
N SER A 273 -5.88 -8.22 -9.37
CA SER A 273 -6.16 -8.90 -8.09
C SER A 273 -7.64 -9.21 -7.86
N TYR A 274 -8.53 -8.67 -8.69
CA TYR A 274 -9.97 -8.95 -8.72
C TYR A 274 -10.51 -8.63 -10.12
N TYR A 275 -11.51 -9.39 -10.58
CA TYR A 275 -11.96 -9.38 -11.98
C TYR A 275 -13.14 -8.41 -12.22
N HIS A 276 -12.90 -7.14 -11.92
CA HIS A 276 -13.70 -5.99 -12.34
C HIS A 276 -12.73 -4.87 -12.69
N LEU A 277 -12.88 -4.24 -13.85
CA LEU A 277 -11.90 -3.29 -14.38
C LEU A 277 -11.64 -2.13 -13.40
N HIS A 278 -10.37 -1.94 -13.10
CA HIS A 278 -9.88 -0.87 -12.23
C HIS A 278 -8.52 -0.35 -12.70
N VAL A 279 -8.27 0.93 -12.41
CA VAL A 279 -7.04 1.65 -12.79
C VAL A 279 -6.40 2.22 -11.53
N HIS A 280 -5.10 1.98 -11.37
CA HIS A 280 -4.28 2.49 -10.29
C HIS A 280 -3.71 3.87 -10.67
N PHE A 281 -3.82 4.83 -9.75
CA PHE A 281 -3.18 6.13 -9.82
C PHE A 281 -2.20 6.24 -8.65
N THR A 282 -0.90 6.19 -8.94
CA THR A 282 0.14 6.31 -7.90
C THR A 282 1.03 7.52 -8.13
N ALA A 283 1.59 8.10 -7.08
CA ALA A 283 2.70 9.03 -7.23
C ALA A 283 3.83 8.40 -8.08
N LEU A 284 4.43 9.16 -8.99
CA LEU A 284 5.48 8.66 -9.88
C LEU A 284 6.74 8.26 -9.09
N GLY A 285 7.05 9.00 -8.03
CA GLY A 285 8.16 8.70 -7.10
C GLY A 285 7.92 7.48 -6.20
N PHE A 286 6.70 6.94 -6.15
CA PHE A 286 6.39 5.75 -5.37
C PHE A 286 6.70 4.48 -6.17
N GLU A 287 7.57 3.61 -5.64
CA GLU A 287 7.73 2.22 -6.11
C GLU A 287 6.56 1.33 -5.63
N ALA A 288 5.35 1.65 -6.09
CA ALA A 288 4.13 0.97 -5.67
C ALA A 288 4.16 -0.54 -6.00
N PRO A 289 3.85 -1.44 -5.04
CA PRO A 289 3.80 -2.88 -5.30
C PRO A 289 2.83 -3.24 -6.44
N GLY A 290 3.38 -3.81 -7.51
CA GLY A 290 2.66 -4.16 -8.74
C GLY A 290 2.89 -3.20 -9.92
N SER A 291 3.63 -2.10 -9.76
CA SER A 291 4.00 -1.19 -10.86
C SER A 291 5.14 -1.71 -11.76
N GLY A 292 5.53 -2.98 -11.64
CA GLY A 292 6.55 -3.62 -12.47
C GLY A 292 6.04 -3.94 -13.87
N VAL A 293 6.93 -3.97 -14.88
CA VAL A 293 6.57 -4.19 -16.29
C VAL A 293 5.96 -5.58 -16.56
N GLU A 294 6.22 -6.54 -15.68
CA GLU A 294 5.62 -7.87 -15.65
C GLU A 294 4.18 -7.90 -15.11
N ARG A 295 3.58 -6.74 -14.85
CA ARG A 295 2.19 -6.64 -14.39
C ARG A 295 1.46 -5.34 -14.78
N ALA A 296 2.17 -4.21 -14.83
CA ALA A 296 1.58 -2.90 -15.04
C ALA A 296 1.52 -2.53 -16.53
N HIS A 297 0.34 -2.08 -16.97
CA HIS A 297 0.10 -1.55 -18.32
C HIS A 297 -0.39 -0.11 -18.20
N LEU A 298 0.33 0.86 -18.77
CA LEU A 298 -0.02 2.28 -18.66
C LEU A 298 -1.35 2.56 -19.37
N LEU A 299 -2.27 3.29 -18.71
CA LEU A 299 -3.61 3.54 -19.26
C LEU A 299 -3.55 4.32 -20.59
N ALA A 300 -2.62 5.25 -20.74
CA ALA A 300 -2.42 5.97 -22.00
C ALA A 300 -2.02 5.03 -23.15
N GLU A 301 -1.09 4.10 -22.91
CA GLU A 301 -0.69 3.09 -23.90
C GLU A 301 -1.83 2.11 -24.20
N VAL A 302 -2.65 1.75 -23.21
CA VAL A 302 -3.85 0.89 -23.39
C VAL A 302 -4.87 1.56 -24.32
N ILE A 303 -5.07 2.87 -24.17
CA ILE A 303 -5.91 3.67 -25.06
C ILE A 303 -5.32 3.70 -26.48
N GLU A 304 -4.03 4.05 -26.64
CA GLU A 304 -3.37 4.09 -27.95
C GLU A 304 -3.35 2.72 -28.66
N ASN A 305 -3.20 1.63 -27.91
CA ASN A 305 -3.23 0.28 -28.46
C ASN A 305 -4.61 -0.05 -29.07
N LEU A 306 -5.69 0.30 -28.37
CA LEU A 306 -7.07 0.10 -28.87
C LEU A 306 -7.44 1.05 -30.02
N GLU A 307 -6.86 2.24 -30.06
CA GLU A 307 -7.03 3.19 -31.17
C GLU A 307 -6.32 2.71 -32.45
N ARG A 308 -5.20 2.00 -32.32
CA ARG A 308 -4.42 1.44 -33.45
C ARG A 308 -4.90 0.06 -33.89
N ASP A 309 -5.34 -0.77 -32.94
CA ASP A 309 -5.74 -2.16 -33.15
C ASP A 309 -6.94 -2.49 -32.23
N PRO A 310 -8.18 -2.47 -32.74
CA PRO A 310 -9.38 -2.73 -31.95
C PRO A 310 -9.45 -4.11 -31.30
N GLU A 311 -8.66 -5.09 -31.77
CA GLU A 311 -8.60 -6.45 -31.22
C GLU A 311 -7.29 -6.74 -30.45
N HIS A 312 -6.48 -5.71 -30.17
CA HIS A 312 -5.15 -5.83 -29.57
C HIS A 312 -5.14 -6.77 -28.36
N TYR A 313 -6.03 -6.54 -27.41
CA TYR A 313 -6.05 -7.30 -26.16
C TYR A 313 -6.66 -8.70 -26.31
N GLN A 314 -7.41 -8.98 -27.37
CA GLN A 314 -7.92 -10.32 -27.68
C GLN A 314 -6.89 -11.19 -28.42
N GLN A 315 -5.98 -10.58 -29.19
CA GLN A 315 -5.01 -11.30 -30.01
C GLN A 315 -3.61 -11.38 -29.39
N ARG A 316 -3.08 -10.26 -28.86
CA ARG A 316 -1.67 -10.14 -28.48
C ARG A 316 -1.31 -11.03 -27.29
N THR A 317 -0.05 -11.45 -27.24
CA THR A 317 0.51 -12.17 -26.08
C THR A 317 0.71 -11.18 -24.93
N LEU A 318 0.06 -11.43 -23.79
CA LEU A 318 0.30 -10.70 -22.55
C LEU A 318 1.26 -11.49 -21.67
N THR A 319 2.12 -10.79 -20.94
CA THR A 319 3.22 -11.39 -20.17
C THR A 319 3.05 -11.03 -18.70
N PHE A 320 2.99 -12.03 -17.82
CA PHE A 320 2.75 -11.81 -16.39
C PHE A 320 3.42 -12.86 -15.51
N ALA A 321 3.51 -12.60 -14.21
CA ALA A 321 4.02 -13.55 -13.22
C ALA A 321 2.90 -14.33 -12.51
N LEU A 322 3.11 -15.63 -12.33
CA LEU A 322 2.30 -16.51 -11.46
C LEU A 322 3.18 -17.16 -10.40
N ARG A 323 2.58 -17.58 -9.29
CA ARG A 323 3.26 -18.32 -8.23
C ARG A 323 3.51 -19.77 -8.66
N ALA A 324 4.60 -20.38 -8.19
CA ALA A 324 4.93 -21.79 -8.46
C ALA A 324 3.84 -22.78 -7.98
N ASP A 325 3.05 -22.39 -6.97
CA ASP A 325 1.92 -23.14 -6.44
C ASP A 325 0.59 -22.89 -7.17
N ASP A 326 0.55 -21.94 -8.11
CA ASP A 326 -0.70 -21.51 -8.74
C ASP A 326 -1.19 -22.56 -9.76
N PRO A 327 -2.43 -23.09 -9.64
CA PRO A 327 -2.95 -24.08 -10.57
C PRO A 327 -2.94 -23.60 -12.03
N LEU A 328 -3.18 -22.30 -12.27
CA LEU A 328 -3.18 -21.72 -13.61
C LEU A 328 -1.81 -21.81 -14.30
N LEU A 329 -0.72 -21.75 -13.54
CA LEU A 329 0.64 -21.86 -14.08
C LEU A 329 0.85 -23.24 -14.73
N ARG A 330 0.37 -24.31 -14.08
CA ARG A 330 0.50 -25.68 -14.60
C ARG A 330 -0.35 -25.86 -15.86
N LEU A 331 -1.61 -25.42 -15.82
CA LEU A 331 -2.52 -25.49 -16.97
C LEU A 331 -1.96 -24.78 -18.21
N LEU A 332 -1.38 -23.58 -18.05
CA LEU A 332 -0.74 -22.84 -19.14
C LEU A 332 0.54 -23.54 -19.63
N GLN A 333 1.37 -24.07 -18.73
CA GLN A 333 2.56 -24.84 -19.10
C GLN A 333 2.27 -26.16 -19.82
N GLU A 334 1.14 -26.81 -19.53
CA GLU A 334 0.68 -28.03 -20.22
C GLU A 334 0.15 -27.71 -21.61
N ALA A 335 -0.68 -26.66 -21.72
CA ALA A 335 -1.23 -26.19 -23.00
C ALA A 335 -0.14 -25.70 -23.98
N GLN A 336 0.96 -25.13 -23.48
CA GLN A 336 2.06 -24.63 -24.31
C GLN A 336 3.11 -25.68 -24.70
N LYS A 337 3.00 -26.92 -24.20
CA LYS A 337 3.83 -28.07 -24.61
C LYS A 337 3.18 -28.94 -25.70
N SER A 338 1.91 -28.66 -26.01
CA SER A 338 1.05 -29.41 -26.95
C SER A 338 0.87 -28.66 -28.26
#